data_AF-A0A3D3ZZZ8-F1
#
_entry.id   AF-A0A3D3ZZZ8-F1
#
_cell.length_a   1.000
_cell.length_b   1.000
_cell.length_c   1.000
_cell.angle_alpha   90.00
_cell.angle_beta   90.00
_cell.angle_gamma   90.00
#
_symmetry.space_group_name_H-M   'P 1'
#
loop_
_entity.id
_entity.type
_entity.pdbx_description
1 polymer ?
#
loop_
_entity_poly.entity_id
_entity_poly.type
_entity_poly.pdbx_seq_one_letter_code
_entity_poly.pdbx_strand_id
1 'polypeptide(L)' 'FSYTNQKEYLDWISSAKREATRESRLNPAIEWLSEGKPKNWKYM' A
#
# COMPACT_ATOMS: atom_id res chain seq x y z
N PHE A 1 -13.11 -9.04 0.11
CA PHE A 1 -11.80 -8.42 -0.10
C PHE A 1 -11.62 -8.16 -1.60
N SER A 2 -11.80 -6.91 -2.03
CA SER A 2 -11.66 -6.55 -3.44
C SER A 2 -10.18 -6.67 -3.84
N TYR A 3 -9.87 -7.48 -4.84
CA TYR A 3 -8.51 -7.77 -5.33
C TYR A 3 -7.74 -6.50 -5.76
N THR A 4 -8.48 -5.42 -6.01
CA THR A 4 -7.99 -4.14 -6.52
C THR A 4 -7.14 -3.37 -5.50
N ASN A 5 -7.47 -3.42 -4.21
CA ASN A 5 -6.77 -2.64 -3.18
C ASN A 5 -5.33 -3.13 -2.97
N GLN A 6 -5.11 -4.44 -3.02
CA GLN A 6 -3.77 -5.04 -2.87
C GLN A 6 -2.84 -4.64 -4.01
N LYS A 7 -3.35 -4.60 -5.25
CA LYS A 7 -2.56 -4.18 -6.41
C LYS A 7 -2.10 -2.72 -6.32
N GLU A 8 -2.96 -1.82 -5.84
CA GLU A 8 -2.59 -0.40 -5.68
C GLU A 8 -1.46 -0.18 -4.67
N TYR A 9 -1.47 -0.93 -3.56
CA TYR A 9 -0.39 -0.90 -2.59
C TYR A 9 0.90 -1.47 -3.17
N LEU A 10 0.80 -2.58 -3.91
CA LEU A 10 1.97 -3.22 -4.53
C LEU A 10 2.63 -2.30 -5.56
N ASP A 11 1.84 -1.62 -6.39
CA ASP A 11 2.32 -0.65 -7.36
C ASP A 11 2.96 0.58 -6.67
N TRP A 12 2.34 1.07 -5.60
CA TRP A 12 2.88 2.17 -4.79
C TRP A 12 4.22 1.84 -4.14
N ILE A 13 4.35 0.64 -3.59
CA ILE A 13 5.61 0.17 -3.00
C ILE A 13 6.63 0.02 -4.13
N SER A 14 6.29 -0.68 -5.21
CA SER A 14 7.17 -0.90 -6.36
C SER A 14 7.69 0.39 -7.00
N SER A 15 6.86 1.44 -7.03
CA SER A 15 7.21 2.77 -7.56
C SER A 15 8.42 3.42 -6.87
N ALA A 16 8.72 3.05 -5.62
CA ALA A 16 9.91 3.54 -4.93
C ALA A 16 11.17 2.90 -5.53
N LYS A 17 12.08 3.73 -6.07
CA LYS A 17 13.37 3.27 -6.62
C LYS A 17 14.36 2.80 -5.56
N ARG A 18 14.21 3.26 -4.31
CA ARG A 18 15.08 2.91 -3.18
C ARG A 18 14.42 1.82 -2.34
N GLU A 19 15.18 0.77 -2.03
CA GLU A 19 14.71 -0.34 -1.20
C GLU A 19 14.33 0.09 0.21
N ALA A 20 15.12 0.95 0.85
CA ALA A 20 14.77 1.51 2.16
C ALA A 20 13.40 2.22 2.17
N THR A 21 13.03 2.86 1.05
CA THR A 21 11.71 3.50 0.90
C THR A 21 10.61 2.47 0.60
N ARG A 22 10.92 1.35 -0.06
CA ARG A 22 9.96 0.24 -0.21
C ARG A 22 9.63 -0.39 1.13
N GLU A 23 10.65 -0.73 1.92
CA GLU A 23 10.46 -1.33 3.24
C GLU A 23 9.65 -0.41 4.17
N SER A 24 9.99 0.88 4.19
CA SER A 24 9.25 1.87 4.98
C SER A 24 7.77 1.99 4.57
N ARG A 25 7.41 1.69 3.31
CA ARG A 25 6.02 1.68 2.81
C ARG A 25 5.31 0.34 3.00
N LEU A 26 6.06 -0.75 3.14
CA LEU A 26 5.55 -2.11 3.23
C LEU A 26 4.80 -2.33 4.55
N ASN A 27 5.36 -1.86 5.67
CA ASN A 27 4.72 -1.93 6.99
C ASN A 27 3.33 -1.27 7.03
N PRO A 28 3.18 0.04 6.70
CA PRO A 28 1.87 0.69 6.73
C PRO A 28 0.91 0.12 5.68
N ALA A 29 1.40 -0.36 4.54
CA ALA A 29 0.55 -1.01 3.54
C ALA A 29 -0.08 -2.30 4.07
N ILE A 30 0.67 -3.13 4.82
CA ILE A 30 0.14 -4.33 5.46
C ILE A 30 -0.89 -3.96 6.53
N GLU A 31 -0.60 -2.96 7.36
CA GLU A 31 -1.51 -2.47 8.40
C GLU A 31 -2.85 -2.00 7.80
N TRP A 32 -2.81 -1.14 6.79
CA TRP A 32 -4.02 -0.65 6.13
C TRP A 32 -4.75 -1.73 5.33
N LEU A 33 -4.02 -2.69 4.74
CA LEU A 33 -4.63 -3.87 4.11
C LEU A 33 -5.35 -4.75 5.14
N SER A 34 -4.80 -4.91 6.34
CA SER A 34 -5.45 -5.64 7.43
C SER A 34 -6.69 -4.91 7.95
N GLU A 35 -6.68 -3.59 7.94
CA GLU A 35 -7.85 -2.76 8.27
C GLU A 35 -8.87 -2.67 7.13
N GLY A 36 -8.55 -3.16 5.93
CA GLY A 36 -9.40 -3.07 4.75
C GLY A 36 -9.47 -1.66 4.12
N LYS A 37 -8.57 -0.75 4.51
CA LYS A 37 -8.53 0.62 4.01
C LYS A 37 -7.91 0.69 2.61
N PRO A 38 -8.58 1.28 1.60
CA PRO A 38 -8.00 1.50 0.28
C PRO A 38 -6.93 2.60 0.35
N LYS A 39 -5.90 2.59 -0.51
CA LYS A 39 -4.77 3.53 -0.43
C LYS A 39 -5.20 5.02 -0.46
N ASN A 40 -6.25 5.34 -1.21
CA ASN A 40 -6.80 6.70 -1.33
C ASN A 40 -7.86 7.03 -0.27
N TRP A 41 -7.97 6.26 0.82
CA TRP A 41 -8.99 6.46 1.86
C TRP A 41 -9.01 7.87 2.46
N LYS A 42 -7.89 8.58 2.46
CA LYS A 42 -7.78 9.96 2.99
C LYS A 42 -8.27 11.04 2.01
N TYR A 43 -8.53 10.67 0.75
CA TYR A 43 -9.03 11.53 -0.31
C TYR A 43 -10.45 11.12 -0.78
N MET A 44 -11.04 10.10 -0.15
CA MET A 44 -12.45 9.70 -0.33
C MET A 44 -13.36 10.46 0.63
#